data_AF-A0ABD0R5Z1-F1
#
_entry.id   AF-A0ABD0R5Z1-F1
#
_cell.length_a   1.000
_cell.length_b   1.000
_cell.length_c   1.000
_cell.angle_alpha   90.00
_cell.angle_beta   90.00
_cell.angle_gamma   90.00
#
_symmetry.space_group_name_H-M   'P 1'
#
loop_
_entity.id
_entity.type
_entity.pdbx_description
1 polymer ?
#
loop_
_entity_poly.entity_id
_entity_poly.type
_entity_poly.pdbx_seq_one_letter_code
_entity_poly.pdbx_strand_id
1 'polypeptide(L)'
;EVETEQYYTFFLETLKERGYDGFFCPKSRAKLVSEQERKHVDGCAVFFKTEKFALVQKHTVEFNQVAMANSEGSEVMLNRVMTKDNIGVAVLLE
;
A
#
# COMPACT_ATOMS: atom_id res chain seq x y z
N GLU A 1 -7.92 5.43 -5.62
CA GLU A 1 -7.02 5.66 -4.47
C GLU A 1 -7.82 5.35 -3.20
N VAL A 2 -7.25 4.63 -2.24
CA VAL A 2 -7.96 4.19 -1.03
C VAL A 2 -7.34 4.85 0.20
N GLU A 3 -8.09 5.70 0.91
CA GLU A 3 -7.63 6.32 2.16
C GLU A 3 -7.57 5.32 3.32
N THR A 4 -6.65 5.55 4.25
CA THR A 4 -6.41 4.64 5.39
C THR A 4 -7.66 4.44 6.24
N GLU A 5 -8.34 5.52 6.65
CA GLU A 5 -9.54 5.39 7.48
C GLU A 5 -10.71 4.77 6.68
N GLN A 6 -10.87 5.13 5.41
CA GLN A 6 -11.90 4.56 4.55
C GLN A 6 -11.69 3.06 4.31
N TYR A 7 -10.44 2.59 4.20
CA TYR A 7 -10.14 1.17 4.09
C TYR A 7 -10.72 0.39 5.28
N TYR A 8 -10.43 0.83 6.51
CA TYR A 8 -10.83 0.11 7.72
C TYR A 8 -12.29 0.30 8.10
N THR A 9 -12.89 1.46 7.81
CA THR A 9 -14.26 1.79 8.27
C THR A 9 -15.33 1.49 7.23
N PHE A 10 -14.98 1.48 5.94
CA PHE A 10 -15.94 1.31 4.86
C PHE A 10 -15.60 0.12 3.97
N PHE A 11 -14.46 0.13 3.28
CA PHE A 11 -14.18 -0.87 2.25
C PHE A 11 -14.05 -2.29 2.82
N LEU A 12 -13.20 -2.47 3.83
CA LEU A 12 -12.95 -3.79 4.41
C LEU A 12 -14.22 -4.35 5.05
N GLU A 13 -14.94 -3.56 5.84
CA GLU A 13 -16.17 -4.00 6.52
C GLU A 13 -17.27 -4.36 5.51
N THR A 14 -17.53 -3.49 4.53
CA THR A 14 -18.57 -3.75 3.49
C THR A 14 -18.23 -4.97 2.63
N LEU A 15 -16.95 -5.20 2.33
CA LEU A 15 -16.51 -6.31 1.48
C LEU A 15 -16.42 -7.62 2.25
N LYS A 16 -16.09 -7.60 3.55
CA LYS A 16 -16.17 -8.78 4.43
C LYS A 16 -17.57 -9.36 4.47
N GLU A 17 -18.61 -8.53 4.54
CA GLU A 17 -20.02 -8.99 4.47
C GLU A 17 -20.33 -9.74 3.16
N ARG A 18 -19.56 -9.48 2.10
CA ARG A 18 -19.68 -10.12 0.78
C ARG A 18 -18.70 -11.28 0.58
N GLY A 19 -18.03 -11.73 1.64
CA GLY A 19 -17.09 -12.86 1.61
C GLY A 19 -15.71 -12.53 1.02
N TYR A 20 -15.29 -11.27 1.10
CA TYR A 20 -13.93 -10.86 0.73
C TYR A 20 -13.07 -10.64 1.97
N ASP A 21 -11.78 -10.91 1.84
CA ASP A 21 -10.75 -10.37 2.73
C ASP A 21 -9.87 -9.39 1.94
N GLY A 22 -9.03 -8.63 2.63
CA GLY A 22 -8.26 -7.55 2.03
C GLY A 22 -6.87 -7.35 2.64
N PHE A 23 -5.95 -6.90 1.78
CA PHE A 23 -4.66 -6.36 2.19
C PHE A 23 -4.55 -4.91 1.74
N PHE A 24 -4.13 -4.01 2.63
CA PHE A 24 -3.91 -2.60 2.35
C PHE A 24 -2.58 -2.11 2.89
N CYS A 25 -1.97 -1.20 2.16
CA CYS A 25 -0.84 -0.43 2.64
C CYS A 25 -0.99 1.04 2.22
N PRO A 26 -0.82 2.01 3.13
CA PRO A 26 -0.76 3.43 2.78
C PRO A 26 0.59 3.81 2.19
N LYS A 27 0.65 4.92 1.42
CA LYS A 27 1.92 5.49 0.96
C LYS A 27 2.86 5.82 2.12
N SER A 28 4.17 5.80 1.86
CA SER A 28 5.20 5.91 2.89
C SER A 28 5.14 7.21 3.70
N ARG A 29 4.57 8.30 3.16
CA ARG A 29 4.34 9.56 3.90
C ARG A 29 3.53 9.38 5.18
N ALA A 30 2.71 8.34 5.29
CA ALA A 30 1.97 7.99 6.51
C ALA A 30 2.87 7.86 7.76
N LYS A 31 4.16 7.58 7.57
CA LYS A 31 5.15 7.45 8.66
C LYS A 31 5.65 8.80 9.21
N LEU A 32 5.45 9.89 8.47
CA LEU A 32 6.04 11.21 8.76
C LEU A 32 5.01 12.25 9.22
N VAL A 33 3.72 11.96 9.04
CA VAL A 33 2.63 12.89 9.35
C VAL A 33 2.01 12.59 10.72
N SER A 34 1.20 13.52 11.23
CA SER A 34 0.46 13.31 12.48
C SER A 34 -0.55 12.17 12.37
N GLU A 35 -1.03 11.66 13.50
CA GLU A 35 -2.02 10.59 13.52
C GLU A 35 -3.33 10.97 12.79
N GLN A 36 -3.76 12.23 12.90
CA GLN A 36 -4.96 12.71 12.23
C GLN A 36 -4.78 12.79 10.71
N GLU A 37 -3.61 13.23 10.25
CA GLU A 37 -3.29 13.26 8.81
C GLU A 37 -3.09 11.86 8.24
N ARG A 38 -2.49 10.95 9.02
CA ARG A 38 -2.25 9.55 8.64
C ARG A 38 -3.53 8.83 8.21
N LYS A 39 -4.66 9.13 8.85
CA LYS A 39 -5.99 8.59 8.49
C LYS A 39 -6.40 8.90 7.05
N HIS A 40 -5.98 10.06 6.55
CA HIS A 40 -6.31 10.57 5.21
C HIS A 40 -5.21 10.24 4.19
N VAL A 41 -4.13 9.57 4.60
CA VAL A 41 -3.12 9.10 3.65
C VAL A 41 -3.69 7.93 2.87
N ASP A 42 -3.71 8.08 1.55
CA ASP A 42 -4.11 7.07 0.60
C ASP A 42 -3.01 6.03 0.32
N GLY A 43 -3.43 4.90 -0.22
CA GLY A 43 -2.58 3.82 -0.68
C GLY A 43 -3.32 2.83 -1.57
N CYS A 44 -2.81 1.60 -1.60
CA CYS A 44 -3.30 0.53 -2.45
C CYS A 44 -3.88 -0.61 -1.60
N ALA A 45 -5.00 -1.17 -2.08
CA ALA A 45 -5.65 -2.33 -1.48
C ALA A 45 -5.86 -3.43 -2.52
N VAL A 46 -5.76 -4.69 -2.10
CA VAL A 46 -6.19 -5.87 -2.86
C VAL A 46 -7.26 -6.58 -2.05
N PHE A 47 -8.39 -6.88 -2.68
CA PHE A 47 -9.47 -7.68 -2.09
C PHE A 47 -9.62 -8.98 -2.86
N PHE A 48 -9.84 -10.07 -2.15
CA PHE A 48 -9.98 -11.40 -2.74
C PHE A 48 -11.07 -12.19 -2.01
N LYS A 49 -11.79 -13.02 -2.76
CA LYS A 49 -12.86 -13.85 -2.20
C LYS A 49 -12.28 -15.01 -1.40
N THR A 50 -12.63 -15.11 -0.13
CA THR A 50 -12.13 -16.17 0.77
C THR A 50 -12.69 -17.54 0.42
N GLU A 51 -13.82 -17.60 -0.30
CA GLU A 51 -14.38 -18.86 -0.83
C GLU A 51 -13.52 -19.47 -1.96
N LYS A 52 -12.67 -18.66 -2.61
CA LYS A 52 -11.89 -19.06 -3.80
C LYS A 52 -10.39 -19.05 -3.58
N PHE A 53 -9.92 -18.24 -2.65
CA PHE A 53 -8.50 -17.95 -2.46
C PHE A 53 -8.16 -17.86 -0.98
N ALA A 54 -7.02 -18.42 -0.60
CA ALA A 54 -6.37 -18.20 0.68
C ALA A 54 -5.14 -17.29 0.48
N LEU A 55 -4.91 -16.38 1.43
CA LEU A 55 -3.75 -15.49 1.40
C LEU A 55 -2.51 -16.22 1.94
N VAL A 56 -1.50 -16.38 1.09
CA VAL A 56 -0.23 -17.01 1.46
C VAL A 56 0.81 -15.96 1.87
N GLN A 57 0.95 -14.90 1.06
CA GLN A 57 1.92 -13.84 1.31
C GLN A 57 1.39 -12.47 0.91
N LYS A 58 1.91 -11.44 1.56
CA LYS A 58 1.63 -10.03 1.28
C LYS A 58 2.94 -9.25 1.20
N HIS A 59 3.06 -8.43 0.18
CA HIS A 59 4.26 -7.66 -0.13
C HIS A 59 3.89 -6.20 -0.41
N THR A 60 4.68 -5.29 0.14
CA THR A 60 4.63 -3.86 -0.20
C THR A 60 5.96 -3.49 -0.83
N VAL A 61 5.90 -2.80 -1.97
CA VAL A 61 7.07 -2.26 -2.66
C VAL A 61 7.05 -0.74 -2.51
N GLU A 62 7.99 -0.20 -1.75
CA GLU A 62 8.20 1.25 -1.62
C GLU A 62 9.17 1.71 -2.72
N PHE A 63 8.67 2.44 -3.72
CA PHE A 63 9.47 2.76 -4.91
C PHE A 63 10.64 3.69 -4.60
N ASN A 64 10.51 4.58 -3.61
CA ASN A 64 11.62 5.40 -3.14
C ASN A 64 12.78 4.58 -2.57
N GLN A 65 12.50 3.52 -1.80
CA GLN A 65 13.53 2.65 -1.23
C GLN A 65 14.22 1.84 -2.32
N VAL A 66 13.46 1.30 -3.27
CA VAL A 66 14.02 0.63 -4.45
C VAL A 66 14.88 1.59 -5.26
N ALA A 67 14.41 2.82 -5.49
CA ALA A 67 15.16 3.84 -6.21
C ALA A 67 16.46 4.22 -5.49
N MET A 68 16.42 4.38 -4.16
CA MET A 68 17.61 4.67 -3.34
C MET A 68 18.64 3.55 -3.45
N ALA A 69 18.23 2.29 -3.34
CA ALA A 69 19.11 1.14 -3.45
C ALA A 69 19.74 0.98 -4.86
N ASN A 70 19.11 1.53 -5.90
CA ASN A 70 19.55 1.44 -7.30
C ASN A 70 20.00 2.81 -7.87
N SER A 71 20.41 3.73 -7.00
CA SER A 71 20.73 5.11 -7.39
C SER A 71 22.22 5.37 -7.72
N GLU A 72 23.06 4.33 -7.64
CA GLU A 72 24.53 4.49 -7.73
C GLU A 72 24.95 5.26 -8.99
N GLY A 73 25.67 6.37 -8.79
CA GLY A 73 26.14 7.25 -9.86
C GLY A 73 25.07 8.07 -10.58
N SER A 74 23.80 8.02 -10.17
CA SER A 74 22.68 8.69 -10.84
C SER A 74 22.01 9.74 -9.94
N GLU A 75 22.44 11.00 -10.10
CA GLU A 75 21.77 12.14 -9.45
C GLU A 75 20.30 12.27 -9.86
N VAL A 76 19.96 11.85 -11.08
CA VAL A 76 18.58 11.85 -11.59
C VAL A 76 17.69 10.90 -10.78
N MET A 77 18.20 9.71 -10.44
CA MET A 77 17.46 8.75 -9.59
C MET A 77 17.21 9.32 -8.20
N LEU A 78 18.22 9.95 -7.58
CA LEU A 78 18.10 10.56 -6.26
C LEU A 78 17.11 11.74 -6.26
N ASN A 79 17.24 12.65 -7.23
CA ASN A 79 16.49 13.90 -7.20
C ASN A 79 15.03 13.74 -7.69
N ARG A 80 14.78 12.83 -8.64
CA ARG A 80 13.47 12.74 -9.31
C ARG A 80 12.63 11.51 -8.93
N VAL A 81 13.28 10.41 -8.55
CA VAL A 81 12.60 9.12 -8.31
C VAL A 81 12.52 8.81 -6.83
N MET A 82 13.65 8.90 -6.11
CA MET A 82 13.70 8.62 -4.67
C MET A 82 12.84 9.59 -3.84
N THR A 83 12.62 10.81 -4.32
CA THR A 83 11.75 11.81 -3.66
C THR A 83 10.25 11.51 -3.78
N LYS A 84 9.85 10.46 -4.52
CA LYS A 84 8.45 10.07 -4.70
C LYS A 84 8.10 8.89 -3.81
N ASP A 85 7.10 9.07 -2.96
CA ASP A 85 6.66 8.09 -1.94
C ASP A 85 5.61 7.08 -2.45
N ASN A 86 5.51 6.91 -3.76
CA ASN A 86 4.60 5.97 -4.37
C ASN A 86 4.94 4.53 -3.95
N ILE A 87 3.90 3.71 -3.83
CA ILE A 87 4.01 2.31 -3.43
C ILE A 87 3.23 1.40 -4.38
N GLY A 88 3.59 0.13 -4.39
CA GLY A 88 2.79 -0.96 -4.93
C GLY A 88 2.53 -2.01 -3.86
N VAL A 89 1.45 -2.76 -3.99
CA VAL A 89 1.15 -3.93 -3.15
C VAL A 89 0.93 -5.15 -4.03
N ALA A 90 1.36 -6.31 -3.54
CA ALA A 90 1.14 -7.59 -4.19
C ALA A 90 0.80 -8.64 -3.14
N VAL A 91 -0.05 -9.60 -3.52
CA VAL A 91 -0.42 -10.74 -2.68
C VAL A 91 -0.23 -12.02 -3.46
N LEU A 92 0.24 -13.06 -2.78
CA LEU A 92 0.25 -14.43 -3.29
C LEU A 92 -0.98 -15.15 -2.74
N LEU A 93 -1.80 -15.69 -3.64
CA LEU A 93 -3.04 -16.39 -3.33
C LEU A 93 -2.94 -17.85 -3.80
N GLU A 94 -3.52 -18.76 -3.03
CA GLU A 94 -3.68 -20.20 -3.37
C GLU A 94 -5.13 -20.66 -3.34
#